data_AF-A0A2M8JUT0-F1
#
_entry.id   AF-A0A2M8JUT0-F1
#
_cell.length_a   1.000
_cell.length_b   1.000
_cell.length_c   1.000
_cell.angle_alpha   90.00
_cell.angle_beta   90.00
_cell.angle_gamma   90.00
#
_symmetry.space_group_name_H-M   'P 1'
#
loop_
_entity.id
_entity.type
_entity.pdbx_description
1 polymer ?
#
loop_
_entity_poly.entity_id
_entity_poly.type
_entity_poly.pdbx_seq_one_letter_code
_entity_poly.pdbx_strand_id
1 'polypeptide(L)'
;MYAQIWTKYLPIIRILLKRTKQDNQVLDLNRIDFERMGTGRKAGYKFTIEFKNGKVANLISSSALASDLASVMLDDANTKLILEGGEFTVSLNTKFQLLIKGVAAELPAATEE
;
A
#
# COMPACT_ATOMS: atom_id res chain seq x y z
N MET A 1 -11.10 -10.63 2.97
CA MET A 1 -10.48 -11.92 3.37
C MET A 1 -9.03 -11.74 3.83
N TYR A 2 -8.30 -10.73 3.35
CA TYR A 2 -6.92 -10.46 3.75
C TYR A 2 -6.79 -9.45 4.90
N ALA A 3 -7.92 -8.92 5.39
CA ALA A 3 -7.95 -7.81 6.34
C ALA A 3 -7.16 -8.11 7.60
N GLN A 4 -7.33 -9.32 8.13
CA GLN A 4 -6.63 -9.80 9.31
C GLN A 4 -5.10 -9.78 9.14
N ILE A 5 -4.59 -10.08 7.94
CA ILE A 5 -3.15 -9.97 7.65
C ILE A 5 -2.76 -8.50 7.53
N TRP A 6 -3.51 -7.72 6.75
CA TRP A 6 -3.23 -6.32 6.56
C TRP A 6 -3.23 -5.55 7.89
N THR A 7 -4.12 -5.85 8.82
CA THR A 7 -4.14 -5.28 10.17
C THR A 7 -2.85 -5.60 10.95
N LYS A 8 -2.24 -6.79 10.75
CA LYS A 8 -0.93 -7.11 11.37
C LYS A 8 0.21 -6.28 10.79
N TYR A 9 0.18 -6.03 9.47
CA TYR A 9 1.19 -5.22 8.78
C TYR A 9 0.91 -3.70 8.88
N LEU A 10 -0.31 -3.30 9.24
CA LEU A 10 -0.76 -1.92 9.36
C LEU A 10 0.16 -1.02 10.21
N PRO A 11 0.63 -1.41 11.42
CA PRO A 11 1.56 -0.58 12.18
C PRO A 11 2.86 -0.30 11.43
N ILE A 12 3.38 -1.28 10.68
CA ILE A 12 4.59 -1.12 9.86
C ILE A 12 4.29 -0.22 8.66
N ILE A 13 3.21 -0.50 7.92
CA ILE A 13 2.76 0.32 6.78
C ILE A 13 2.59 1.78 7.20
N ARG A 14 2.01 2.04 8.38
CA ARG A 14 1.85 3.38 8.94
C ARG A 14 3.19 4.07 9.20
N ILE A 15 4.17 3.36 9.76
CA ILE A 15 5.53 3.91 9.96
C ILE A 15 6.14 4.27 8.60
N LEU A 16 6.01 3.39 7.61
CA LEU A 16 6.52 3.62 6.26
C LEU A 16 5.84 4.81 5.59
N LEU A 17 4.51 4.94 5.68
CA LEU A 17 3.76 6.10 5.20
C LEU A 17 4.22 7.42 5.81
N LYS A 18 4.70 7.42 7.06
CA LYS A 18 5.29 8.64 7.65
C LYS A 18 6.68 8.93 7.07
N ARG A 19 7.45 7.86 6.77
CA ARG A 19 8.80 7.94 6.20
C ARG A 19 8.81 8.26 4.71
N THR A 20 7.70 8.05 3.99
CA THR A 20 7.59 8.44 2.57
C THR A 20 7.74 9.93 2.31
N LYS A 21 7.65 10.77 3.35
CA LYS A 21 8.00 12.19 3.28
C LYS A 21 9.48 12.43 2.96
N GLN A 22 10.35 11.46 3.22
CA GLN A 22 11.78 11.55 3.00
C GLN A 22 12.21 10.70 1.80
N ASP A 23 11.73 9.45 1.73
CA ASP A 23 12.17 8.49 0.73
C ASP A 23 11.08 7.48 0.34
N ASN A 24 11.19 6.93 -0.86
CA ASN A 24 10.35 5.80 -1.28
C ASN A 24 10.57 4.61 -0.35
N GLN A 25 9.47 4.03 0.15
CA GLN A 25 9.55 2.91 1.09
C GLN A 25 9.19 1.61 0.38
N VAL A 26 9.90 0.54 0.76
CA VAL A 26 9.64 -0.82 0.28
C VAL A 26 9.50 -1.73 1.49
N LEU A 27 8.44 -2.53 1.49
CA LEU A 27 8.19 -3.55 2.50
C LEU A 27 8.13 -4.92 1.83
N ASP A 28 9.10 -5.77 2.14
CA ASP A 28 9.03 -7.19 1.78
C ASP A 28 7.96 -7.88 2.63
N LEU A 29 6.90 -8.35 1.97
CA LEU A 29 5.85 -9.11 2.62
C LEU A 29 6.17 -10.61 2.54
N ASN A 30 5.75 -11.38 3.54
CA ASN A 30 5.94 -12.81 3.51
C ASN A 30 4.78 -13.50 2.77
N ARG A 31 5.05 -14.02 1.57
CA ARG A 31 4.05 -14.71 0.74
C ARG A 31 3.34 -15.85 1.48
N ILE A 32 4.05 -16.57 2.37
CA ILE A 32 3.51 -17.71 3.10
C ILE A 32 2.34 -17.29 4.00
N ASP A 33 2.41 -16.09 4.60
CA ASP A 33 1.33 -15.58 5.45
C ASP A 33 0.05 -15.38 4.66
N PHE A 34 0.17 -14.86 3.43
CA PHE A 34 -0.96 -14.60 2.54
C PHE A 34 -1.51 -15.88 1.89
N GLU A 35 -0.65 -16.83 1.55
CA GLU A 35 -1.09 -18.14 1.03
C GLU A 35 -1.80 -18.97 2.10
N ARG A 36 -1.42 -18.83 3.39
CA ARG A 36 -2.11 -19.53 4.50
C ARG A 36 -3.51 -19.00 4.79
N MET A 37 -3.75 -17.71 4.56
CA MET A 37 -5.03 -17.05 4.84
C MET A 37 -5.93 -16.96 3.60
N GLY A 38 -5.37 -16.99 2.40
CA GLY A 38 -6.08 -16.97 1.13
C GLY A 38 -6.56 -18.36 0.70
N THR A 39 -7.65 -18.42 -0.04
CA THR A 39 -8.23 -19.66 -0.59
C THR A 39 -7.43 -20.16 -1.80
N GLY A 40 -6.16 -20.57 -1.61
CA GLY A 40 -5.34 -21.39 -2.52
C GLY A 40 -5.15 -20.94 -3.99
N ARG A 41 -5.83 -19.89 -4.44
CA ARG A 41 -5.73 -19.36 -5.80
C ARG A 41 -4.60 -18.35 -5.80
N LYS A 42 -3.63 -18.61 -6.69
CA LYS A 42 -2.55 -17.73 -7.13
C LYS A 42 -3.08 -16.44 -7.78
N ALA A 43 -4.05 -15.78 -7.15
CA ALA A 43 -4.59 -14.52 -7.60
C ALA A 43 -3.42 -13.54 -7.67
N GLY A 44 -3.19 -12.98 -8.87
CA GLY A 44 -2.00 -12.19 -9.17
C GLY A 44 -1.73 -11.19 -8.06
N TYR A 45 -0.62 -11.38 -7.35
CA TYR A 45 -0.14 -10.52 -6.27
C TYR A 45 0.46 -9.23 -6.83
N LYS A 46 -0.25 -8.60 -7.78
CA LYS A 46 0.12 -7.31 -8.34
C LYS A 46 -1.08 -6.40 -8.29
N PHE A 47 -0.89 -5.21 -7.73
CA PHE A 47 -1.88 -4.17 -7.73
C PHE A 47 -1.21 -2.83 -7.49
N THR A 48 -1.90 -1.76 -7.82
CA THR A 48 -1.52 -0.40 -7.47
C THR A 48 -2.76 0.27 -6.91
N ILE A 49 -2.61 0.99 -5.81
CA ILE A 49 -3.62 1.79 -5.14
C ILE A 49 -3.08 3.21 -5.10
N GLU A 50 -3.87 4.14 -5.60
CA GLU A 50 -3.57 5.56 -5.54
C GLU A 50 -4.49 6.19 -4.51
N PHE A 51 -3.92 6.87 -3.54
CA PHE A 51 -4.63 7.63 -2.53
C PHE A 51 -4.47 9.11 -2.80
N LYS A 52 -5.59 9.82 -2.89
CA LYS A 52 -5.64 11.28 -3.01
C LYS A 52 -6.58 11.84 -1.96
N ASN A 53 -6.10 12.75 -1.11
CA ASN A 53 -6.87 13.37 -0.04
C ASN A 53 -7.67 12.35 0.80
N GLY A 54 -7.00 11.27 1.23
CA GLY A 54 -7.62 10.24 2.06
C GLY A 54 -8.62 9.33 1.35
N LYS A 55 -8.66 9.30 0.01
CA LYS A 55 -9.56 8.45 -0.78
C LYS A 55 -8.81 7.69 -1.86
N VAL A 56 -9.30 6.51 -2.20
CA VAL A 56 -8.77 5.75 -3.34
C VAL A 56 -9.18 6.46 -4.64
N ALA A 57 -8.20 6.79 -5.47
CA ALA A 57 -8.37 7.52 -6.73
C ALA A 57 -8.40 6.59 -7.97
N ASN A 58 -8.10 5.30 -7.81
CA ASN A 58 -8.03 4.35 -8.91
C ASN A 58 -8.89 3.08 -8.69
N LEU A 59 -9.11 2.31 -9.77
CA LEU A 59 -9.94 1.12 -9.71
C LEU A 59 -9.17 -0.08 -9.16
N ILE A 60 -9.46 -0.46 -7.91
CA ILE A 60 -8.79 -1.57 -7.19
C ILE A 60 -9.66 -2.83 -7.04
N SER A 61 -10.92 -2.78 -7.49
CA SER A 61 -11.91 -3.85 -7.33
C SER A 61 -11.53 -5.17 -8.03
N SER A 62 -10.58 -5.14 -8.96
CA SER A 62 -10.05 -6.34 -9.64
C SER A 62 -9.15 -7.19 -8.73
N SER A 63 -8.66 -6.63 -7.63
CA SER A 63 -7.80 -7.31 -6.66
C SER A 63 -8.41 -7.26 -5.27
N ALA A 64 -8.79 -8.44 -4.78
CA ALA A 64 -9.27 -8.60 -3.41
C ALA A 64 -8.21 -8.19 -2.38
N LEU A 65 -6.92 -8.35 -2.69
CA LEU A 65 -5.82 -7.89 -1.82
C LEU A 65 -5.78 -6.36 -1.72
N ALA A 66 -5.92 -5.69 -2.87
CA ALA A 66 -5.89 -4.24 -2.94
C ALA A 66 -7.10 -3.61 -2.24
N SER A 67 -8.29 -4.13 -2.56
CA SER A 67 -9.57 -3.67 -1.98
C SER A 67 -9.57 -3.78 -0.46
N ASP A 68 -9.07 -4.91 0.04
CA ASP A 68 -9.02 -5.21 1.46
C ASP A 68 -7.94 -4.38 2.19
N LEU A 69 -6.75 -4.20 1.59
CA LEU A 69 -5.72 -3.27 2.09
C LEU A 69 -6.27 -1.84 2.20
N ALA A 70 -6.89 -1.33 1.13
CA ALA A 70 -7.46 0.01 1.13
C ALA A 70 -8.52 0.16 2.22
N SER A 71 -9.39 -0.85 2.39
CA SER A 71 -10.40 -0.83 3.46
C SER A 71 -9.75 -0.73 4.83
N VAL A 72 -8.73 -1.54 5.14
CA VAL A 72 -8.03 -1.52 6.44
C VAL A 72 -7.32 -0.18 6.67
N MET A 73 -6.71 0.40 5.63
CA MET A 73 -6.03 1.69 5.73
C MET A 73 -6.99 2.86 5.95
N LEU A 74 -8.19 2.80 5.34
CA LEU A 74 -9.22 3.83 5.47
C LEU A 74 -10.02 3.71 6.79
N ASP A 75 -10.13 2.50 7.33
CA ASP A 75 -10.77 2.22 8.63
C ASP A 75 -9.93 2.72 9.80
N ASP A 76 -8.59 2.64 9.72
CA ASP A 76 -7.71 3.19 10.74
C ASP A 76 -7.60 4.72 10.65
N ALA A 77 -8.15 5.39 11.67
CA ALA A 77 -8.16 6.86 11.76
C ALA A 77 -6.77 7.47 11.62
N ASN A 78 -5.73 6.83 12.15
CA ASN A 78 -4.38 7.38 12.09
C ASN A 78 -3.77 7.31 10.69
N THR A 79 -3.98 6.19 10.00
CA THR A 79 -3.53 5.99 8.63
C THR A 79 -4.29 6.92 7.70
N LYS A 80 -5.62 7.03 7.89
CA LYS A 80 -6.46 7.99 7.17
C LYS A 80 -5.97 9.43 7.31
N LEU A 81 -5.64 9.89 8.51
CA LEU A 81 -5.07 11.23 8.72
C LEU A 81 -3.77 11.47 7.94
N ILE A 82 -2.94 10.45 7.77
CA ILE A 82 -1.71 10.56 6.95
C ILE A 82 -2.08 10.67 5.48
N LEU A 83 -3.01 9.82 5.01
CA LEU A 83 -3.48 9.81 3.63
C LEU A 83 -4.25 11.09 3.25
N GLU A 84 -4.92 11.74 4.20
CA GLU A 84 -5.55 13.05 4.01
C GLU A 84 -4.54 14.18 3.90
N GLY A 85 -3.32 13.98 4.43
CA GLY A 85 -2.24 14.96 4.38
C GLY A 85 -1.49 15.04 3.05
N GLY A 86 -1.88 14.26 2.03
CA GLY A 86 -1.23 14.30 0.72
C GLY A 86 -1.70 13.21 -0.24
N GLU A 87 -0.90 12.99 -1.28
CA GLU A 87 -1.11 11.95 -2.27
C GLU A 87 -0.11 10.82 -2.07
N PHE A 88 -0.56 9.57 -2.13
CA PHE A 88 0.28 8.39 -1.89
C PHE A 88 -0.04 7.31 -2.89
N THR A 89 0.98 6.55 -3.31
CA THR A 89 0.83 5.40 -4.19
C THR A 89 1.36 4.16 -3.50
N VAL A 90 0.51 3.14 -3.37
CA VAL A 90 0.84 1.85 -2.76
C VAL A 90 0.74 0.77 -3.83
N SER A 91 1.83 0.10 -4.15
CA SER A 91 1.85 -0.93 -5.20
C SER A 91 2.48 -2.23 -4.70
N LEU A 92 1.89 -3.36 -5.03
CA LEU A 92 2.47 -4.68 -4.80
C LEU A 92 3.04 -5.23 -6.10
N ASN A 93 4.28 -5.70 -6.06
CA ASN A 93 4.93 -6.33 -7.22
C ASN A 93 4.90 -7.87 -7.15
N THR A 94 5.28 -8.53 -8.24
CA THR A 94 5.33 -10.00 -8.34
C THR A 94 6.39 -10.65 -7.43
N LYS A 95 7.35 -9.87 -6.92
CA LYS A 95 8.31 -10.29 -5.89
C LYS A 95 7.73 -10.22 -4.48
N PHE A 96 6.44 -9.89 -4.34
CA PHE A 96 5.74 -9.79 -3.07
C PHE A 96 6.23 -8.63 -2.20
N GLN A 97 6.69 -7.55 -2.84
CA GLN A 97 7.15 -6.34 -2.17
C GLN A 97 6.11 -5.24 -2.32
N LEU A 98 5.73 -4.63 -1.21
CA LEU A 98 4.82 -3.50 -1.16
C LEU A 98 5.63 -2.21 -1.22
N LEU A 99 5.55 -1.53 -2.35
CA LEU A 99 6.13 -0.22 -2.57
C LEU A 99 5.15 0.84 -2.11
N ILE A 100 5.60 1.76 -1.27
CA ILE A 100 4.83 2.90 -0.78
C ILE A 100 5.60 4.15 -1.17
N LYS A 101 4.96 4.99 -1.98
CA LYS A 101 5.52 6.26 -2.46
C LYS A 101 4.63 7.39 -2.00
N GLY A 102 5.25 8.43 -1.46
CA GLY A 102 4.57 9.71 -1.27
C GLY A 102 4.69 10.48 -2.57
N VAL A 103 3.57 10.92 -3.13
CA VAL A 103 3.57 11.96 -4.16
C VAL A 103 3.75 13.27 -3.39
N ALA A 104 4.96 13.51 -2.90
CA ALA A 104 5.37 14.85 -2.54
C ALA A 104 5.36 15.62 -3.86
N ALA A 105 4.64 16.75 -3.89
CA ALA A 105 4.68 17.67 -5.03
C ALA A 105 6.15 17.92 -5.38
N GLU A 106 6.56 17.32 -6.50
CA GLU A 106 7.77 17.50 -7.29
C GLU A 106 9.01 18.01 -6.53
N LEU A 107 9.94 17.09 -6.25
CA LEU A 107 11.35 17.38 -6.46
C LEU A 107 11.76 16.61 -7.72
N PRO A 108 12.21 17.29 -8.79
CA PRO A 108 12.66 16.64 -10.00
C PRO A 108 13.93 15.85 -9.63
N ALA A 109 13.80 14.53 -9.49
CA ALA A 109 14.95 13.66 -9.39
C ALA A 109 15.66 13.73 -10.74
N ALA A 110 16.81 14.40 -10.71
CA ALA A 110 17.72 14.57 -11.82
C ALA A 110 17.88 13.27 -12.60
N THR A 111 17.64 13.38 -13.90
CA THR A 111 18.39 12.62 -14.90
C THR A 111 19.86 12.80 -14.55
N GLU A 112 20.51 11.76 -14.06
CA GLU A 112 21.97 11.71 -14.06
C GLU A 112 22.35 10.63 -15.09
N GLU A 113 23.01 11.14 -16.13
CA GLU A 113 23.46 10.48 -17.37
C GLU A 113 24.54 9.41 -17.14
#